data_AF-A0A8T4WU77-F1
#
_entry.id   AF-A0A8T4WU77-F1
#
_cell.length_a   1.000
_cell.length_b   1.000
_cell.length_c   1.000
_cell.angle_alpha   90.00
_cell.angle_beta   90.00
_cell.angle_gamma   90.00
#
_symmetry.space_group_name_H-M   'P 1'
#
loop_
_entity.id
_entity.type
_entity.pdbx_description
1 polymer ?
#
loop_
_entity_poly.entity_id
_entity_poly.type
_entity_poly.pdbx_seq_one_letter_code
_entity_poly.pdbx_strand_id
1 'polypeptide(L)'
;SETWAGENMYCPACLNNSLDKTKTNKAVLDFTCPNCNEGYQLKSKKSPFGKKVSNSAYQPKIDAIHSGTIPNFTFLQYDSDEWLVKELFIVPSHFMTESIVEKRKPLPQGAKRSGWVGSNILLGNLARDAKIPIVDDGEPLPKETVKKRWKQFEFMQNQTAESRGWLSDILMCVRRINQENFTLKQIYEFEDKLSKLHPKNKHIRAKIRQQLQVLRDKNIIEFIGDGWYQVKSQKKLREG
;
A
#
# COMPACT_ATOMS: atom_id res chain seq x y z
N SER A 1 6.09 5.46 -20.13
CA SER A 1 5.25 4.99 -19.01
C SER A 1 4.17 6.00 -18.63
N GLU A 2 4.46 7.28 -18.40
CA GLU A 2 3.42 8.29 -18.11
C GLU A 2 2.38 8.44 -19.23
N THR A 3 2.80 8.51 -20.49
CA THR A 3 1.88 8.55 -21.65
C THR A 3 0.95 7.35 -21.64
N TRP A 4 1.51 6.14 -21.59
CA TRP A 4 0.74 4.90 -21.48
C TRP A 4 -0.24 4.95 -20.30
N ALA A 5 0.20 5.40 -19.11
CA ALA A 5 -0.66 5.48 -17.95
C ALA A 5 -1.82 6.46 -18.14
N GLY A 6 -1.58 7.63 -18.75
CA GLY A 6 -2.64 8.60 -19.05
C GLY A 6 -3.67 8.09 -20.08
N GLU A 7 -3.24 7.25 -21.00
CA GLU A 7 -4.10 6.69 -22.06
C GLU A 7 -4.85 5.43 -21.63
N ASN A 8 -4.29 4.64 -20.69
CA ASN A 8 -4.77 3.28 -20.40
C ASN A 8 -5.27 3.08 -18.96
N MET A 9 -4.86 3.92 -18.00
CA MET A 9 -5.33 3.75 -16.62
C MET A 9 -6.74 4.30 -16.42
N TYR A 10 -7.52 3.56 -15.64
CA TYR A 10 -8.78 4.00 -15.07
C TYR A 10 -8.63 4.23 -13.56
N CYS A 11 -9.61 4.89 -12.95
CA CYS A 11 -9.66 5.10 -11.50
C CYS A 11 -10.20 3.84 -10.78
N PRO A 12 -9.41 3.13 -9.96
CA PRO A 12 -9.91 1.99 -9.18
C PRO A 12 -10.95 2.39 -8.12
N ALA A 13 -10.92 3.65 -7.68
CA ALA A 13 -11.80 4.14 -6.63
C ALA A 13 -13.22 4.42 -7.12
N CYS A 14 -13.44 4.76 -8.39
CA CYS A 14 -14.79 5.06 -8.90
C CYS A 14 -15.08 4.48 -10.29
N LEU A 15 -14.15 3.70 -10.84
CA LEU A 15 -14.20 3.11 -12.17
C LEU A 15 -14.31 4.11 -13.33
N ASN A 16 -14.00 5.39 -13.09
CA ASN A 16 -13.87 6.37 -14.17
C ASN A 16 -12.79 5.91 -15.16
N ASN A 17 -13.11 5.93 -16.45
CA ASN A 17 -12.28 5.35 -17.50
C ASN A 17 -11.01 6.16 -17.82
N SER A 18 -10.85 7.35 -17.24
CA SER A 18 -9.69 8.21 -17.45
C SER A 18 -9.10 8.70 -16.14
N LEU A 19 -7.82 9.09 -16.21
CA LEU A 19 -7.16 9.89 -15.19
C LEU A 19 -6.52 11.09 -15.87
N ASP A 20 -6.75 12.28 -15.33
CA ASP A 20 -6.20 13.51 -15.86
C ASP A 20 -4.75 13.67 -15.39
N LYS A 21 -3.84 13.89 -16.33
CA LYS A 21 -2.46 14.24 -16.01
C LYS A 21 -2.44 15.60 -15.30
N THR A 22 -1.75 15.69 -14.17
CA THR A 22 -1.65 16.98 -13.47
C THR A 22 -0.79 17.95 -14.27
N LYS A 23 -1.15 19.24 -14.22
CA LYS A 23 -0.32 20.30 -14.80
C LYS A 23 1.01 20.34 -14.03
N THR A 24 2.13 20.21 -14.75
CA THR A 24 3.50 20.16 -14.22
C THR A 24 3.72 21.26 -13.19
N ASN A 25 3.86 20.89 -11.91
CA ASN A 25 4.37 21.66 -10.74
C ASN A 25 3.83 21.15 -9.38
N LYS A 26 2.92 20.17 -9.31
CA LYS A 26 2.56 19.49 -8.05
C LYS A 26 3.55 18.36 -7.75
N ALA A 27 4.52 18.60 -6.87
CA ALA A 27 5.71 17.77 -6.62
C ALA A 27 5.50 16.30 -6.17
N VAL A 28 4.27 15.79 -6.10
CA VAL A 28 3.95 14.46 -5.55
C VAL A 28 2.86 13.73 -6.35
N LEU A 29 2.26 14.34 -7.37
CA LEU A 29 1.00 13.87 -7.97
C LEU A 29 1.08 13.88 -9.48
N ASP A 30 1.02 12.71 -10.12
CA ASP A 30 1.17 12.58 -11.58
C ASP A 30 -0.21 12.59 -12.27
N PHE A 31 -1.22 11.99 -11.63
CA PHE A 31 -2.58 11.90 -12.16
C PHE A 31 -3.65 12.17 -11.09
N THR A 32 -4.81 12.65 -11.52
CA THR A 32 -6.02 12.82 -10.70
C THR A 32 -7.23 12.26 -11.40
N CYS A 33 -8.11 11.60 -10.66
CA CYS A 33 -9.41 11.20 -11.20
C CYS A 33 -10.34 12.43 -11.30
N PRO A 34 -10.89 12.78 -12.48
CA PRO A 34 -11.82 13.91 -12.61
C PRO A 34 -13.15 13.67 -11.89
N ASN A 35 -13.53 12.42 -11.64
CA ASN A 35 -14.81 12.07 -11.04
C ASN A 35 -14.78 12.06 -9.49
N CYS A 36 -13.71 11.54 -8.88
CA CYS A 36 -13.64 11.37 -7.42
C CYS A 36 -12.43 12.05 -6.77
N ASN A 37 -11.64 12.82 -7.53
CA ASN A 37 -10.47 13.58 -7.08
C ASN A 37 -9.33 12.75 -6.44
N GLU A 38 -9.42 11.42 -6.48
CA GLU A 38 -8.34 10.54 -6.03
C GLU A 38 -7.06 10.81 -6.82
N GLY A 39 -5.96 10.91 -6.09
CA GLY A 39 -4.65 11.24 -6.64
C GLY A 39 -3.76 10.02 -6.79
N TYR A 40 -2.94 9.98 -7.85
CA TYR A 40 -2.05 8.87 -8.16
C TYR A 40 -0.63 9.35 -8.47
N GLN A 41 0.36 8.69 -7.87
CA GLN A 41 1.78 8.84 -8.17
C GLN A 41 2.32 7.57 -8.83
N LEU A 42 2.86 7.71 -10.04
CA LEU A 42 3.42 6.62 -10.83
C LEU A 42 4.90 6.37 -10.49
N LYS A 43 5.23 5.09 -10.30
CA LYS A 43 6.59 4.57 -10.29
C LYS A 43 6.68 3.51 -11.38
N SER A 44 7.68 3.62 -12.26
CA SER A 44 7.86 2.67 -13.35
C SER A 44 9.30 2.24 -13.51
N LYS A 45 9.52 1.02 -13.97
CA LYS A 45 10.85 0.49 -14.33
C LYS A 45 10.73 -0.78 -15.18
N LYS A 46 11.81 -1.13 -15.88
CA LYS A 46 11.88 -2.33 -16.73
C LYS A 46 12.01 -3.67 -15.99
N SER A 47 12.43 -3.64 -14.72
CA SER A 47 12.67 -4.86 -13.93
C SER A 47 11.59 -5.09 -12.88
N PRO A 48 11.31 -6.33 -12.45
CA PRO A 48 10.32 -6.61 -11.40
C PRO A 48 10.57 -5.83 -10.11
N PHE A 49 9.52 -5.27 -9.51
CA PHE A 49 9.63 -4.54 -8.25
C PHE A 49 10.09 -5.45 -7.11
N GLY A 50 11.22 -5.11 -6.50
CA GLY A 50 11.72 -5.80 -5.31
C GLY A 50 11.00 -5.38 -4.03
N LYS A 51 11.56 -5.76 -2.88
CA LYS A 51 11.03 -5.41 -1.55
C LYS A 51 11.14 -3.91 -1.22
N LYS A 52 11.88 -3.14 -2.03
CA LYS A 52 12.19 -1.72 -1.78
C LYS A 52 12.26 -0.93 -3.08
N VAL A 53 11.74 0.30 -3.07
CA VAL A 53 11.70 1.21 -4.22
C VAL A 53 12.20 2.60 -3.82
N SER A 54 13.14 3.16 -4.59
CA SER A 54 13.62 4.54 -4.37
C SER A 54 12.49 5.55 -4.57
N ASN A 55 12.48 6.60 -3.76
CA ASN A 55 11.39 7.56 -3.72
C ASN A 55 11.90 9.00 -3.54
N SER A 56 10.95 9.94 -3.51
CA SER A 56 11.20 11.38 -3.33
C SER A 56 11.67 11.74 -1.90
N ALA A 57 11.72 13.04 -1.61
CA ALA A 57 12.16 13.57 -0.32
C ALA A 57 11.41 12.93 0.85
N TYR A 58 12.14 12.65 1.93
CA TYR A 58 11.57 11.97 3.10
C TYR A 58 10.56 12.82 3.86
N GLN A 59 10.94 14.02 4.28
CA GLN A 59 10.11 14.82 5.20
C GLN A 59 8.73 15.18 4.61
N PRO A 60 8.62 15.71 3.37
CA PRO A 60 7.31 16.02 2.80
C PRO A 60 6.39 14.81 2.68
N LYS A 61 6.95 13.60 2.58
CA LYS A 61 6.19 12.36 2.53
C LYS A 61 5.57 12.03 3.89
N ILE A 62 6.36 12.15 4.95
CA ILE A 62 5.86 11.95 6.32
C ILE A 62 4.76 12.97 6.64
N ASP A 63 4.98 14.24 6.29
CA ASP A 63 4.00 15.30 6.50
C ASP A 63 2.69 15.02 5.73
N ALA A 64 2.78 14.53 4.48
CA ALA A 64 1.63 14.13 3.68
C ALA A 64 0.87 12.92 4.28
N ILE A 65 1.58 11.97 4.89
CA ILE A 65 0.97 10.81 5.57
C ILE A 65 0.19 11.27 6.81
N HIS A 66 0.76 12.17 7.60
CA HIS A 66 0.13 12.74 8.81
C HIS A 66 -1.06 13.61 8.49
N SER A 67 -0.96 14.44 7.45
CA SER A 67 -2.06 15.31 6.99
C SER A 67 -3.13 14.57 6.16
N GLY A 68 -2.92 13.30 5.83
CA GLY A 68 -3.86 12.53 4.99
C GLY A 68 -3.91 12.98 3.52
N THR A 69 -2.86 13.65 3.04
CA THR A 69 -2.76 14.18 1.67
C THR A 69 -1.86 13.35 0.75
N ILE A 70 -1.28 12.26 1.27
CA ILE A 70 -0.46 11.34 0.48
C ILE A 70 -1.31 10.69 -0.63
N PRO A 71 -0.84 10.65 -1.90
CA PRO A 71 -1.62 10.04 -2.98
C PRO A 71 -1.55 8.51 -2.92
N ASN A 72 -2.36 7.86 -3.76
CA ASN A 72 -2.18 6.46 -4.09
C ASN A 72 -0.90 6.28 -4.92
N PHE A 73 -0.26 5.12 -4.82
CA PHE A 73 0.95 4.83 -5.59
C PHE A 73 0.68 3.73 -6.61
N THR A 74 1.05 3.97 -7.86
CA THR A 74 0.98 2.97 -8.93
C THR A 74 2.38 2.50 -9.31
N PHE A 75 2.55 1.20 -9.48
CA PHE A 75 3.83 0.56 -9.75
C PHE A 75 3.72 -0.23 -11.04
N LEU A 76 4.34 0.29 -12.10
CA LEU A 76 4.27 -0.23 -13.47
C LEU A 76 5.60 -0.88 -13.86
N GLN A 77 5.60 -2.19 -14.06
CA GLN A 77 6.67 -2.92 -14.72
C GLN A 77 6.36 -3.02 -16.20
N TYR A 78 7.33 -2.66 -17.04
CA TYR A 78 7.22 -2.80 -18.48
C TYR A 78 8.35 -3.67 -19.02
N ASP A 79 8.08 -4.30 -20.16
CA ASP A 79 9.08 -4.86 -21.05
C ASP A 79 9.45 -3.80 -22.09
N SER A 80 10.75 -3.45 -22.20
CA SER A 80 11.20 -2.44 -23.16
C SER A 80 11.36 -2.98 -24.57
N ASP A 81 11.48 -4.30 -24.71
CA ASP A 81 11.73 -4.96 -25.99
C ASP A 81 10.39 -5.27 -26.66
N GLU A 82 9.42 -5.77 -25.88
CA GLU A 82 8.05 -6.05 -26.34
C GLU A 82 7.11 -4.84 -26.26
N TRP A 83 7.55 -3.72 -25.67
CA TRP A 83 6.75 -2.50 -25.47
C TRP A 83 5.41 -2.73 -24.75
N LEU A 84 5.37 -3.69 -23.82
CA LEU A 84 4.15 -4.04 -23.10
C LEU A 84 4.30 -3.87 -21.58
N VAL A 85 3.17 -3.67 -20.91
CA VAL A 85 3.11 -3.62 -19.44
C VAL A 85 2.99 -5.05 -18.93
N LYS A 86 4.00 -5.53 -18.19
CA LYS A 86 3.98 -6.88 -17.58
C LYS A 86 3.18 -6.89 -16.28
N GLU A 87 3.43 -5.91 -15.41
CA GLU A 87 2.77 -5.82 -14.10
C GLU A 87 2.33 -4.39 -13.83
N LEU A 88 1.12 -4.22 -13.30
CA LEU A 88 0.66 -2.96 -12.76
C LEU A 88 -0.10 -3.23 -11.47
N PHE A 89 0.33 -2.64 -10.37
CA PHE A 89 -0.44 -2.68 -9.13
C PHE A 89 -0.51 -1.31 -8.46
N ILE A 90 -1.54 -1.14 -7.64
CA ILE A 90 -1.78 0.07 -6.87
C ILE A 90 -1.69 -0.23 -5.38
N VAL A 91 -1.03 0.69 -4.67
CA VAL A 91 -1.06 0.77 -3.21
C VAL A 91 -1.93 1.96 -2.85
N PRO A 92 -3.13 1.74 -2.27
CA PRO A 92 -3.97 2.82 -1.81
C PRO A 92 -3.26 3.72 -0.78
N SER A 93 -3.60 5.00 -0.77
CA SER A 93 -2.99 6.03 0.09
C SER A 93 -3.05 5.68 1.58
N HIS A 94 -4.12 5.02 2.03
CA HIS A 94 -4.28 4.61 3.42
C HIS A 94 -3.31 3.49 3.86
N PHE A 95 -2.64 2.81 2.92
CA PHE A 95 -1.53 1.90 3.20
C PHE A 95 -0.15 2.59 3.15
N MET A 96 -0.09 3.86 2.76
CA MET A 96 1.13 4.65 2.82
C MET A 96 1.34 5.15 4.25
N THR A 97 1.92 4.29 5.09
CA THR A 97 2.19 4.55 6.51
C THR A 97 3.66 4.86 6.75
N GLU A 98 3.99 5.44 7.91
CA GLU A 98 5.39 5.70 8.30
C GLU A 98 6.24 4.42 8.29
N SER A 99 5.67 3.29 8.72
CA SER A 99 6.35 1.99 8.82
C SER A 99 6.87 1.45 7.48
N ILE A 100 6.38 1.99 6.36
CA ILE A 100 6.83 1.63 5.01
C ILE A 100 7.68 2.70 4.33
N VAL A 101 7.96 3.83 4.98
CA VAL A 101 8.81 4.91 4.45
C VAL A 101 10.17 4.90 5.15
N GLU A 102 11.20 4.41 4.47
CA GLU A 102 12.56 4.36 4.99
C GLU A 102 13.31 5.66 4.68
N LYS A 103 13.80 6.37 5.70
CA LYS A 103 14.67 7.54 5.55
C LYS A 103 16.03 7.13 4.99
N ARG A 104 16.51 7.80 3.93
CA ARG A 104 17.85 7.59 3.38
C ARG A 104 18.87 8.48 4.08
N LYS A 105 20.15 8.11 3.99
CA LYS A 105 21.25 9.02 4.34
C LYS A 105 21.23 10.26 3.41
N PRO A 106 21.60 11.45 3.92
CA PRO A 106 21.76 12.64 3.09
C PRO A 106 22.75 12.40 1.95
N LEU A 107 22.55 13.09 0.82
CA LEU A 107 23.54 13.07 -0.26
C LEU A 107 24.86 13.72 0.17
N PRO A 108 26.01 13.20 -0.29
CA PRO A 108 27.33 13.66 0.15
C PRO A 108 27.66 15.09 -0.33
N GLN A 109 28.68 15.70 0.28
CA GLN A 109 29.03 17.12 0.13
C GLN A 109 29.38 17.57 -1.31
N GLY A 110 29.65 16.64 -2.23
CA GLY A 110 29.92 16.94 -3.66
C GLY A 110 28.74 16.66 -4.62
N ALA A 111 27.59 16.19 -4.13
CA ALA A 111 26.44 15.92 -4.99
C ALA A 111 25.72 17.21 -5.40
N LYS A 112 25.11 17.23 -6.60
CA LYS A 112 24.30 18.37 -7.10
C LYS A 112 23.23 18.85 -6.11
N ARG A 113 22.70 17.94 -5.29
CA ARG A 113 21.74 18.23 -4.21
C ARG A 113 22.32 17.79 -2.86
N SER A 114 23.53 18.24 -2.56
CA SER A 114 24.22 17.98 -1.30
C SER A 114 23.28 18.20 -0.10
N GLY A 115 23.32 17.27 0.87
CA GLY A 115 22.43 17.31 2.05
C GLY A 115 20.98 16.86 1.79
N TRP A 116 20.56 16.65 0.55
CA TRP A 116 19.19 16.19 0.26
C TRP A 116 18.92 14.81 0.84
N VAL A 117 17.78 14.68 1.53
CA VAL A 117 17.36 13.44 2.19
C VAL A 117 16.19 12.82 1.43
N GLY A 118 16.50 11.75 0.70
CA GLY A 118 15.49 10.93 0.03
C GLY A 118 14.83 9.92 0.95
N SER A 119 13.89 9.17 0.40
CA SER A 119 13.24 8.03 1.05
C SER A 119 13.22 6.80 0.16
N ASN A 120 12.90 5.64 0.73
CA ASN A 120 12.47 4.46 0.01
C ASN A 120 11.06 4.05 0.46
N ILE A 121 10.30 3.40 -0.42
CA ILE A 121 9.07 2.69 -0.08
C ILE A 121 9.41 1.21 0.13
N LEU A 122 9.10 0.68 1.31
CA LEU A 122 9.34 -0.70 1.71
C LEU A 122 8.16 -1.60 1.31
N LEU A 123 8.07 -1.94 0.02
CA LEU A 123 7.04 -2.84 -0.52
C LEU A 123 7.01 -4.23 0.14
N GLY A 124 8.10 -4.67 0.78
CA GLY A 124 8.14 -5.92 1.55
C GLY A 124 7.46 -5.84 2.93
N ASN A 125 7.15 -4.63 3.41
CA ASN A 125 6.42 -4.40 4.66
C ASN A 125 4.92 -4.19 4.45
N LEU A 126 4.46 -4.16 3.19
CA LEU A 126 3.04 -4.20 2.87
C LEU A 126 2.49 -5.62 2.99
N ALA A 127 1.26 -5.73 3.48
CA ALA A 127 0.45 -6.93 3.29
C ALA A 127 0.24 -7.18 1.78
N ARG A 128 0.07 -8.45 1.38
CA ARG A 128 -0.20 -8.79 -0.04
C ARG A 128 -1.44 -8.04 -0.56
N ASP A 129 -2.49 -7.99 0.25
CA ASP A 129 -3.77 -7.37 -0.09
C ASP A 129 -3.69 -5.84 -0.25
N ALA A 130 -2.64 -5.20 0.28
CA ALA A 130 -2.41 -3.77 0.11
C ALA A 130 -1.86 -3.43 -1.28
N LYS A 131 -1.45 -4.44 -2.07
CA LYS A 131 -1.06 -4.30 -3.47
C LYS A 131 -2.21 -4.84 -4.31
N ILE A 132 -2.98 -3.93 -4.89
CA ILE A 132 -4.12 -4.26 -5.74
C ILE A 132 -3.61 -4.37 -7.19
N PRO A 133 -3.44 -5.58 -7.76
CA PRO A 133 -3.05 -5.73 -9.15
C PRO A 133 -4.16 -5.23 -10.08
N ILE A 134 -3.73 -4.66 -11.20
CA ILE A 134 -4.53 -4.19 -12.33
C ILE A 134 -4.10 -4.93 -13.59
N VAL A 135 -2.80 -5.18 -13.77
CA VAL A 135 -2.23 -6.03 -14.82
C VAL A 135 -1.32 -7.04 -14.14
N ASP A 136 -1.45 -8.32 -14.50
CA ASP A 136 -0.69 -9.47 -13.99
C ASP A 136 -0.24 -10.30 -15.19
N ASP A 137 1.07 -10.46 -15.36
CA ASP A 137 1.71 -11.08 -16.53
C ASP A 137 1.19 -10.62 -17.91
N GLY A 138 0.99 -9.31 -18.06
CA GLY A 138 0.47 -8.70 -19.29
C GLY A 138 -1.04 -8.68 -19.42
N GLU A 139 -1.77 -9.41 -18.56
CA GLU A 139 -3.21 -9.55 -18.64
C GLU A 139 -3.92 -8.58 -17.66
N PRO A 140 -4.87 -7.75 -18.15
CA PRO A 140 -5.64 -6.88 -17.28
C PRO A 140 -6.64 -7.67 -16.43
N LEU A 141 -6.72 -7.34 -15.14
CA LEU A 141 -7.76 -7.87 -14.27
C LEU A 141 -9.11 -7.20 -14.54
N PRO A 142 -10.24 -7.90 -14.32
CA PRO A 142 -11.56 -7.30 -14.40
C PRO A 142 -11.70 -6.10 -13.46
N LYS A 143 -12.25 -4.99 -13.96
CA LYS A 143 -12.43 -3.74 -13.20
C LYS A 143 -13.18 -3.95 -11.89
N GLU A 144 -14.22 -4.79 -11.90
CA GLU A 144 -15.01 -5.13 -10.71
C GLU A 144 -14.18 -5.86 -9.65
N THR A 145 -13.30 -6.78 -10.05
CA THR A 145 -12.37 -7.45 -9.11
C THR A 145 -11.44 -6.43 -8.45
N VAL A 146 -10.89 -5.49 -9.23
CA VAL A 146 -10.04 -4.41 -8.72
C VAL A 146 -10.82 -3.51 -7.76
N LYS A 147 -12.05 -3.10 -8.13
CA LYS A 147 -12.91 -2.27 -7.29
C LYS A 147 -13.30 -2.96 -5.98
N LYS A 148 -13.56 -4.26 -6.01
CA LYS A 148 -13.87 -5.06 -4.82
C LYS A 148 -12.69 -5.14 -3.86
N ARG A 149 -11.48 -5.33 -4.37
CA ARG A 149 -10.23 -5.27 -3.58
C ARG A 149 -9.98 -3.88 -2.99
N TRP A 150 -10.25 -2.82 -3.76
CA TRP A 150 -10.19 -1.45 -3.26
C TRP A 150 -11.15 -1.22 -2.09
N LYS A 151 -12.43 -1.57 -2.28
CA LYS A 151 -13.49 -1.39 -1.27
C LYS A 151 -13.20 -2.13 0.04
N GLN A 152 -12.47 -3.25 0.00
CA GLN A 152 -12.16 -4.05 1.20
C GLN A 152 -11.46 -3.23 2.29
N PHE A 153 -10.61 -2.27 1.93
CA PHE A 153 -9.81 -1.48 2.87
C PHE A 153 -10.14 0.03 2.85
N GLU A 154 -11.13 0.44 2.07
CA GLU A 154 -11.58 1.84 1.95
C GLU A 154 -11.95 2.45 3.32
N PHE A 155 -12.43 1.64 4.27
CA PHE A 155 -12.72 2.08 5.64
C PHE A 155 -11.51 2.69 6.37
N MET A 156 -10.28 2.36 5.96
CA MET A 156 -9.05 2.89 6.55
C MET A 156 -8.82 4.36 6.19
N GLN A 157 -9.45 4.88 5.13
CA GLN A 157 -9.31 6.30 4.73
C GLN A 157 -9.72 7.25 5.86
N ASN A 158 -10.77 6.88 6.62
CA ASN A 158 -11.32 7.68 7.71
C ASN A 158 -10.59 7.49 9.06
N GLN A 159 -9.47 6.75 9.08
CA GLN A 159 -8.67 6.49 10.27
C GLN A 159 -7.51 7.49 10.39
N THR A 160 -7.07 7.75 11.63
CA THR A 160 -5.86 8.55 11.89
C THR A 160 -4.62 7.88 11.32
N ALA A 161 -3.55 8.64 11.05
CA ALA A 161 -2.29 8.09 10.56
C ALA A 161 -1.74 6.98 11.48
N GLU A 162 -1.85 7.15 12.80
CA GLU A 162 -1.45 6.13 13.78
C GLU A 162 -2.30 4.85 13.66
N SER A 163 -3.63 4.98 13.57
CA SER A 163 -4.53 3.84 13.42
C SER A 163 -4.27 3.09 12.12
N ARG A 164 -4.06 3.80 11.00
CA ARG A 164 -3.66 3.21 9.71
C ARG A 164 -2.33 2.45 9.81
N GLY A 165 -1.35 3.02 10.52
CA GLY A 165 -0.06 2.38 10.80
C GLY A 165 -0.25 1.02 11.47
N TRP A 166 -0.93 1.01 12.61
CA TRP A 166 -1.22 -0.22 13.35
C TRP A 166 -2.00 -1.25 12.55
N LEU A 167 -3.07 -0.84 11.86
CA LEU A 167 -3.87 -1.74 11.04
C LEU A 167 -3.03 -2.37 9.92
N SER A 168 -2.22 -1.57 9.24
CA SER A 168 -1.36 -2.04 8.15
C SER A 168 -0.31 -3.03 8.64
N ASP A 169 0.35 -2.72 9.75
CA ASP A 169 1.41 -3.55 10.31
C ASP A 169 0.85 -4.87 10.90
N ILE A 170 -0.33 -4.84 11.51
CA ILE A 170 -1.02 -6.06 11.97
C ILE A 170 -1.51 -6.90 10.80
N LEU A 171 -2.12 -6.29 9.77
CA LEU A 171 -2.52 -7.00 8.56
C LEU A 171 -1.31 -7.67 7.88
N MET A 172 -0.18 -6.98 7.82
CA MET A 172 1.07 -7.55 7.32
C MET A 172 1.50 -8.76 8.17
N CYS A 173 1.41 -8.70 9.51
CA CYS A 173 1.73 -9.84 10.37
C CYS A 173 0.81 -11.04 10.11
N VAL A 174 -0.51 -10.82 10.08
CA VAL A 174 -1.51 -11.86 9.77
C VAL A 174 -1.18 -12.53 8.43
N ARG A 175 -0.91 -11.74 7.38
CA ARG A 175 -0.59 -12.29 6.05
C ARG A 175 0.76 -12.99 5.97
N ARG A 176 1.72 -12.63 6.84
CA ARG A 176 3.04 -13.28 6.91
C ARG A 176 2.99 -14.67 7.55
N ILE A 177 2.03 -14.94 8.43
CA ILE A 177 1.83 -16.30 8.98
C ILE A 177 1.55 -17.29 7.84
N ASN A 178 0.92 -16.83 6.75
CA ASN A 178 0.70 -17.60 5.52
C ASN A 178 -0.04 -18.93 5.78
N GLN A 179 -0.98 -18.90 6.73
CA GLN A 179 -1.90 -19.99 7.05
C GLN A 179 -3.33 -19.44 7.04
N GLU A 180 -4.29 -20.29 6.67
CA GLU A 180 -5.70 -19.93 6.71
C GLU A 180 -6.18 -19.74 8.15
N ASN A 181 -5.76 -20.63 9.05
CA ASN A 181 -6.02 -20.53 10.49
C ASN A 181 -4.74 -20.14 11.22
N PHE A 182 -4.84 -19.26 12.22
CA PHE A 182 -3.73 -18.86 13.07
C PHE A 182 -4.18 -18.61 14.50
N THR A 183 -3.22 -18.66 15.42
CA THR A 183 -3.45 -18.42 16.85
C THR A 183 -2.98 -17.04 17.29
N LEU A 184 -3.51 -16.58 18.42
CA LEU A 184 -3.04 -15.37 19.08
C LEU A 184 -1.55 -15.44 19.42
N LYS A 185 -1.06 -16.64 19.78
CA LYS A 185 0.35 -16.89 20.08
C LYS A 185 1.25 -16.64 18.87
N GLN A 186 0.87 -17.13 17.68
CA GLN A 186 1.65 -16.88 16.45
C GLN A 186 1.72 -15.39 16.11
N ILE A 187 0.66 -14.63 16.33
CA ILE A 187 0.70 -13.18 16.17
C ILE A 187 1.63 -12.51 17.19
N TYR A 188 1.68 -13.01 18.43
CA TYR A 188 2.58 -12.46 19.47
C TYR A 188 4.06 -12.67 19.16
N GLU A 189 4.44 -13.58 18.27
CA GLU A 189 5.81 -13.71 17.77
C GLU A 189 6.29 -12.44 17.02
N PHE A 190 5.37 -11.58 16.58
CA PHE A 190 5.70 -10.29 15.95
C PHE A 190 5.83 -9.12 16.94
N GLU A 191 5.68 -9.33 18.25
CA GLU A 191 5.67 -8.28 19.27
C GLU A 191 6.91 -7.38 19.22
N ASP A 192 8.12 -7.94 19.15
CA ASP A 192 9.37 -7.17 19.08
C ASP A 192 9.44 -6.30 17.83
N LYS A 193 8.95 -6.82 16.70
CA LYS A 193 8.90 -6.08 15.44
C LYS A 193 7.92 -4.92 15.55
N LEU A 194 6.72 -5.17 16.07
CA LEU A 194 5.67 -4.16 16.24
C LEU A 194 6.09 -3.07 17.24
N SER A 195 6.80 -3.44 18.30
CA SER A 195 7.37 -2.49 19.26
C SER A 195 8.36 -1.52 18.59
N LYS A 196 9.22 -2.02 17.69
CA LYS A 196 10.15 -1.17 16.93
C LYS A 196 9.45 -0.25 15.93
N LEU A 197 8.35 -0.70 15.32
CA LEU A 197 7.55 0.12 14.40
C LEU A 197 6.70 1.17 15.14
N HIS A 198 6.31 0.89 16.38
CA HIS A 198 5.47 1.77 17.20
C HIS A 198 6.10 2.03 18.58
N PRO A 199 7.25 2.71 18.65
CA PRO A 199 8.07 2.81 19.86
C PRO A 199 7.41 3.56 21.02
N LYS A 200 6.34 4.32 20.74
CA LYS A 200 5.58 5.05 21.77
C LYS A 200 4.60 4.17 22.54
N ASN A 201 4.28 2.96 22.05
CA ASN A 201 3.27 2.10 22.65
C ASN A 201 3.92 1.05 23.57
N LYS A 202 3.54 1.06 24.86
CA LYS A 202 4.04 0.11 25.87
C LYS A 202 3.18 -1.14 26.06
N HIS A 203 2.05 -1.24 25.35
CA HIS A 203 1.05 -2.30 25.51
C HIS A 203 0.78 -3.02 24.18
N ILE A 204 1.83 -3.53 23.55
CA ILE A 204 1.80 -4.13 22.20
C ILE A 204 0.77 -5.24 22.08
N ARG A 205 0.76 -6.23 22.99
CA ARG A 205 -0.23 -7.34 22.96
C ARG A 205 -1.67 -6.88 23.07
N ALA A 206 -1.94 -5.85 23.88
CA ALA A 206 -3.28 -5.29 23.97
C ALA A 206 -3.68 -4.61 22.67
N LYS A 207 -2.75 -3.84 22.07
CA LYS A 207 -2.96 -3.18 20.79
C LYS A 207 -3.18 -4.19 19.66
N ILE A 208 -2.41 -5.27 19.62
CA ILE A 208 -2.62 -6.41 18.73
C ILE A 208 -4.07 -6.92 18.80
N ARG A 209 -4.56 -7.25 20.00
CA ARG A 209 -5.94 -7.76 20.18
C ARG A 209 -6.98 -6.76 19.69
N GLN A 210 -6.79 -5.48 19.99
CA GLN A 210 -7.64 -4.41 19.48
C GLN A 210 -7.67 -4.38 17.95
N GLN A 211 -6.52 -4.46 17.29
CA GLN A 211 -6.47 -4.44 15.82
C GLN A 211 -7.08 -5.69 15.19
N LEU A 212 -6.91 -6.87 15.81
CA LEU A 212 -7.58 -8.09 15.37
C LEU A 212 -9.11 -7.96 15.44
N GLN A 213 -9.66 -7.29 16.45
CA GLN A 213 -11.10 -7.00 16.52
C GLN A 213 -11.55 -6.12 15.35
N VAL A 214 -10.77 -5.08 15.00
CA VAL A 214 -11.07 -4.24 13.83
C VAL A 214 -11.06 -5.07 12.54
N LEU A 215 -10.05 -5.94 12.34
CA LEU A 215 -9.98 -6.81 11.16
C LEU A 215 -11.17 -7.79 11.10
N ARG A 216 -11.64 -8.29 12.25
CA ARG A 216 -12.84 -9.12 12.35
C ARG A 216 -14.10 -8.36 11.96
N ASP A 217 -14.29 -7.15 12.51
CA ASP A 217 -15.47 -6.33 12.26
C ASP A 217 -15.57 -5.89 10.79
N LYS A 218 -14.44 -5.93 10.07
CA LYS A 218 -14.35 -5.69 8.63
C LYS A 218 -14.34 -6.95 7.78
N ASN A 219 -14.65 -8.11 8.38
CA ASN A 219 -14.74 -9.42 7.72
C ASN A 219 -13.45 -9.81 6.98
N ILE A 220 -12.29 -9.38 7.48
CA ILE A 220 -10.96 -9.75 6.95
C ILE A 220 -10.46 -11.03 7.62
N ILE A 221 -10.82 -11.20 8.89
CA ILE A 221 -10.61 -12.42 9.68
C ILE A 221 -11.91 -12.78 10.43
N GLU A 222 -11.96 -13.99 10.98
CA GLU A 222 -13.02 -14.49 11.85
C GLU A 222 -12.41 -14.98 13.15
N PHE A 223 -13.14 -14.82 14.25
CA PHE A 223 -12.75 -15.33 15.56
C PHE A 223 -13.43 -16.68 15.74
N ILE A 224 -12.64 -17.75 15.82
CA ILE A 224 -13.16 -19.11 15.94
C ILE A 224 -13.44 -19.46 17.41
N GLY A 225 -12.73 -18.83 18.36
CA GLY A 225 -12.80 -19.12 19.79
C GLY A 225 -11.41 -19.46 20.34
N ASP A 226 -11.23 -19.38 21.66
CA ASP A 226 -10.00 -19.83 22.36
C ASP A 226 -8.67 -19.31 21.79
N GLY A 227 -8.68 -18.08 21.27
CA GLY A 227 -7.50 -17.46 20.67
C GLY A 227 -7.15 -17.97 19.26
N TRP A 228 -8.08 -18.66 18.59
CA TRP A 228 -8.00 -19.06 17.18
C TRP A 228 -8.73 -18.07 16.27
N TYR A 229 -8.12 -17.86 15.11
CA TYR A 229 -8.58 -16.96 14.07
C TYR A 229 -8.50 -17.63 12.70
N GLN A 230 -9.42 -17.29 11.82
CA GLN A 230 -9.39 -17.70 10.41
C GLN A 230 -9.29 -16.47 9.51
N VAL A 231 -8.38 -16.49 8.55
CA VAL A 231 -8.33 -15.52 7.46
C VAL A 231 -9.49 -15.78 6.49
N LYS A 232 -10.31 -14.76 6.24
CA LYS A 232 -11.33 -14.86 5.17
C LYS A 232 -10.60 -14.83 3.83
N SER A 233 -10.61 -15.96 3.11
CA SER A 233 -9.85 -16.11 1.87
C SER A 233 -10.36 -15.19 0.76
N GLN A 234 -9.43 -14.61 -0.01
CA GLN A 234 -9.75 -13.90 -1.25
C GLN A 234 -10.08 -14.85 -2.43
N LYS A 235 -10.04 -16.18 -2.25
CA LYS A 235 -10.36 -17.15 -3.33
C LYS A 235 -11.81 -16.99 -3.83
N LYS A 236 -12.74 -16.59 -2.95
CA LYS A 236 -14.14 -16.25 -3.31
C LYS A 236 -14.32 -14.96 -4.12
N LEU A 237 -13.23 -14.25 -4.47
CA LEU A 237 -13.27 -13.02 -5.29
C LEU A 237 -12.91 -13.26 -6.76
N ARG A 238 -12.54 -14.48 -7.14
CA ARG A 238 -12.25 -14.88 -8.53
C ARG A 238 -13.45 -15.50 -9.26
N GLU A 239 -14.51 -15.85 -8.52
CA GLU A 239 -15.64 -16.67 -9.01
C GLU A 239 -17.00 -15.94 -8.94
N GLY A 240 -17.01 -14.60 -8.89
CA GLY A 240 -18.26 -13.84 -8.87
C GLY A 240 -18.11 -12.44 -9.43
#